data_AF-A0A964VSU3-F1
#
_entry.id   AF-A0A964VSU3-F1
#
_cell.length_a   1.000
_cell.length_b   1.000
_cell.length_c   1.000
_cell.angle_alpha   90.00
_cell.angle_beta   90.00
_cell.angle_gamma   90.00
#
_symmetry.space_group_name_H-M   'P 1'
#
loop_
_entity.id
_entity.type
_entity.pdbx_description
1 polymer ?
#
loop_
_entity_poly.entity_id
_entity_poly.type
_entity_poly.pdbx_seq_one_letter_code
_entity_poly.pdbx_strand_id
1 'polypeptide(L)'
;MRRDHFFDWSGFKFAVKMLVLCIVAGSLGRYGLLYAAQSHTSSGPSLVLIQETRPAAGKSLSLTLSTTTSQHIINTLTISDAIPASGKFIGVDLRTMVLTLYQDGVAFAKYPIRSKEEMGSPYETPAGIYNVLEKETDHFNTVEQIDLPWSIQFSANYFMHGLPYDGDGSPAHTIRTGSGIQLDTEDAKEVYEFAEKGTNIFVFDPLTPQKASLVLDAIPLPSASALSYMVADIDTGDVFLEQNAGDVLPMGPAMKLVAALVTNEMIPIDKKNNTVQTYDVPSFVDWMNIKKKTLDMQSTHFVSTVSTSTENTSTTEDLFRLTTYLANRKTFILEKNTTKDPVISIIPIPINGVERRIAIIVLQSEDAATDVTKLTDWFTQSALQGADIARTACITCALPAPYRKITF
;
A
#
# COMPACT_ATOMS: atom_id res chain seq x y z
N MET A 1 67.17 -20.04 -51.55
CA MET A 1 65.82 -20.65 -51.47
C MET A 1 65.17 -20.22 -50.16
N ARG A 2 64.28 -19.22 -50.18
CA ARG A 2 63.41 -18.91 -49.04
C ARG A 2 62.24 -19.89 -49.08
N ARG A 3 62.05 -20.67 -48.01
CA ARG A 3 60.84 -21.48 -47.81
C ARG A 3 59.82 -20.60 -47.13
N ASP A 4 58.70 -20.36 -47.82
CA ASP A 4 57.56 -19.69 -47.22
C ASP A 4 56.88 -20.67 -46.28
N HIS A 5 56.90 -20.36 -44.98
CA HIS A 5 56.16 -21.10 -43.97
C HIS A 5 54.72 -20.57 -43.94
N PHE A 6 53.78 -21.32 -44.50
CA PHE A 6 52.36 -21.05 -44.36
C PHE A 6 51.89 -21.49 -42.97
N PHE A 7 51.29 -20.56 -42.23
CA PHE A 7 50.71 -20.80 -40.91
C PHE A 7 49.42 -21.64 -41.03
N ASP A 8 49.33 -22.72 -40.26
CA ASP A 8 48.17 -23.61 -40.25
C ASP A 8 46.99 -22.98 -39.48
N TRP A 9 46.21 -22.20 -40.21
CA TRP A 9 44.98 -21.59 -39.71
C TRP A 9 43.91 -22.60 -39.27
N SER A 10 43.92 -23.81 -39.83
CA SER A 10 42.95 -24.86 -39.48
C SER A 10 43.29 -25.45 -38.11
N GLY A 11 44.56 -25.76 -37.87
CA GLY A 11 45.08 -26.19 -36.58
C GLY A 11 44.84 -25.15 -35.48
N PHE A 12 45.06 -23.87 -35.78
CA PHE A 12 44.79 -22.79 -34.83
C PHE A 12 43.31 -22.68 -34.44
N LYS A 13 42.39 -22.74 -35.42
CA LYS A 13 40.94 -22.71 -35.14
C LYS A 13 40.48 -23.93 -34.32
N PHE A 14 41.05 -25.11 -34.56
CA PHE A 14 40.77 -26.30 -33.77
C PHE A 14 41.23 -26.13 -32.31
N ALA A 15 42.45 -25.60 -32.10
CA ALA A 15 42.99 -25.36 -30.76
C ALA A 15 42.13 -24.37 -29.95
N VAL A 16 41.67 -23.28 -30.59
CA VAL A 16 40.77 -22.31 -29.93
C VAL A 16 39.43 -22.95 -29.54
N LYS A 17 38.83 -23.76 -30.42
CA LYS A 17 37.58 -24.47 -30.10
C LYS A 17 37.74 -25.45 -28.93
N MET A 18 38.85 -26.19 -28.89
CA MET A 18 39.16 -27.09 -27.76
C MET A 18 39.37 -26.32 -26.46
N LEU A 19 40.04 -25.17 -26.50
CA LEU A 19 40.23 -24.32 -25.32
C LEU A 19 38.87 -23.87 -24.74
N VAL A 20 37.95 -23.41 -25.59
CA VAL A 20 36.60 -23.00 -25.15
C VAL A 20 35.83 -24.19 -24.55
N LEU A 21 35.90 -25.36 -25.17
CA LEU A 21 35.27 -26.58 -24.63
C LEU A 21 35.83 -26.94 -23.24
N CYS A 22 37.15 -26.87 -23.05
CA CYS A 22 37.79 -27.13 -21.75
C CYS A 22 37.37 -26.11 -20.69
N ILE A 23 37.22 -24.83 -21.05
CA ILE A 23 36.76 -23.78 -20.13
C ILE A 23 35.31 -24.07 -19.69
N VAL A 24 34.42 -24.42 -20.62
CA VAL A 24 33.01 -24.75 -20.32
C VAL A 24 32.89 -26.02 -19.47
N ALA A 25 33.67 -27.07 -19.79
CA ALA A 25 33.70 -28.29 -18.98
C ALA A 25 34.24 -28.04 -17.56
N GLY A 26 35.28 -27.20 -17.44
CA GLY A 26 35.86 -26.81 -16.15
C GLY A 26 34.90 -25.96 -15.30
N SER A 27 34.15 -25.05 -15.90
CA SER A 27 33.15 -24.25 -15.17
C SER A 27 31.98 -25.10 -14.70
N LEU A 28 31.46 -26.00 -15.53
CA LEU A 28 30.41 -26.95 -15.13
C LEU A 28 30.86 -27.87 -13.98
N GLY A 29 32.12 -28.36 -14.02
CA GLY A 29 32.68 -29.15 -12.92
C GLY A 29 32.78 -28.37 -11.60
N ARG A 30 33.17 -27.09 -11.65
CA ARG A 30 33.28 -26.23 -10.46
C ARG A 30 31.91 -25.93 -9.84
N TYR A 31 30.88 -25.67 -10.65
CA TYR A 31 29.53 -25.44 -10.13
C TYR A 31 28.87 -26.73 -9.62
N GLY A 32 29.11 -27.88 -10.25
CA GLY A 32 28.61 -29.18 -9.76
C GLY A 32 29.16 -29.56 -8.38
N LEU A 33 30.44 -29.29 -8.11
CA LEU A 33 31.07 -29.56 -6.82
C LEU A 33 30.53 -28.67 -5.68
N LEU A 34 30.20 -27.40 -5.97
CA LEU A 34 29.61 -26.48 -5.00
C LEU A 34 28.17 -26.88 -4.63
N TYR A 35 27.43 -27.47 -5.56
CA TYR A 35 26.07 -27.97 -5.32
C TYR A 35 26.08 -29.26 -4.49
N ALA A 36 27.02 -30.18 -4.75
CA ALA A 36 27.17 -31.41 -3.98
C ALA A 36 27.70 -31.18 -2.55
N ALA A 37 28.43 -30.08 -2.30
CA ALA A 37 28.92 -29.71 -0.98
C ALA A 37 27.83 -29.15 -0.05
N GLN A 38 26.66 -28.75 -0.58
CA GLN A 38 25.55 -28.24 0.23
C GLN A 38 24.53 -29.32 0.65
N SER A 39 24.60 -30.54 0.11
CA SER A 39 23.59 -31.59 0.37
C SER A 39 23.92 -32.56 1.52
N HIS A 40 24.96 -32.31 2.33
CA HIS A 40 25.31 -33.17 3.46
C HIS A 40 25.66 -32.40 4.74
N THR A 41 24.65 -31.85 5.42
CA THR A 41 24.68 -31.63 6.88
C THR A 41 23.29 -31.90 7.46
N SER A 42 22.93 -33.18 7.56
CA SER A 42 21.86 -33.67 8.42
C SER A 42 22.49 -34.30 9.67
N SER A 43 22.87 -33.47 10.64
CA SER A 43 23.19 -33.94 11.99
C SER A 43 21.90 -33.99 12.80
N GLY A 44 21.43 -35.21 13.09
CA GLY A 44 20.30 -35.47 13.99
C GLY A 44 20.55 -34.97 15.43
N PRO A 45 19.51 -34.94 16.27
CA PRO A 45 19.59 -34.38 17.60
C PRO A 45 20.44 -35.27 18.51
N SER A 46 21.55 -34.74 19.03
CA SER A 46 22.30 -35.37 20.11
C SER A 46 21.67 -34.97 21.45
N LEU A 47 21.09 -35.95 22.15
CA LEU A 47 20.70 -35.81 23.56
C LEU A 47 21.96 -35.57 24.40
N VAL A 48 22.17 -34.33 24.84
CA VAL A 48 23.16 -34.00 25.87
C VAL A 48 22.44 -34.02 27.21
N LEU A 49 22.81 -34.97 28.07
CA LEU A 49 22.43 -35.02 29.47
C LEU A 49 23.13 -33.85 30.19
N ILE A 50 22.40 -32.77 30.48
CA ILE A 50 22.93 -31.68 31.31
C ILE A 50 22.82 -32.11 32.77
N GLN A 51 23.98 -32.31 33.37
CA GLN A 51 24.14 -32.56 34.80
C GLN A 51 23.81 -31.29 35.59
N GLU A 52 22.93 -31.43 36.58
CA GLU A 52 22.39 -30.33 37.38
C GLU A 52 23.45 -29.76 38.34
N THR A 53 24.18 -28.73 37.91
CA THR A 53 24.99 -27.92 38.84
C THR A 53 24.11 -26.84 39.46
N ARG A 54 23.72 -27.08 40.71
CA ARG A 54 23.00 -26.16 41.60
C ARG A 54 23.73 -24.82 41.73
N PRO A 55 23.13 -23.67 41.34
CA PRO A 55 23.67 -22.36 41.69
C PRO A 55 23.40 -22.06 43.16
N ALA A 56 24.41 -21.50 43.83
CA ALA A 56 24.29 -20.96 45.17
C ALA A 56 23.20 -19.89 45.24
N ALA A 57 22.45 -19.90 46.33
CA ALA A 57 21.46 -18.89 46.67
C ALA A 57 22.09 -17.48 46.69
N GLY A 58 21.48 -16.52 46.00
CA GLY A 58 21.86 -15.12 46.13
C GLY A 58 21.35 -14.21 45.00
N LYS A 59 20.26 -13.49 45.30
CA LYS A 59 19.66 -12.36 44.56
C LYS A 59 19.00 -12.69 43.21
N SER A 60 17.68 -12.89 43.28
CA SER A 60 16.76 -12.67 42.17
C SER A 60 16.80 -11.20 41.72
N LEU A 61 17.49 -10.92 40.63
CA LEU A 61 17.12 -9.80 39.76
C LEU A 61 16.24 -10.39 38.66
N SER A 62 14.94 -10.46 38.92
CA SER A 62 13.96 -10.57 37.84
C SER A 62 13.90 -9.20 37.17
N LEU A 63 14.77 -8.97 36.19
CA LEU A 63 14.48 -7.96 35.17
C LEU A 63 13.41 -8.57 34.26
N THR A 64 12.17 -8.56 34.73
CA THR A 64 11.03 -8.77 33.85
C THR A 64 10.92 -7.50 33.02
N LEU A 65 11.56 -7.52 31.86
CA LEU A 65 11.32 -6.52 30.83
C LEU A 65 9.94 -6.79 30.26
N SER A 66 8.94 -6.30 31.01
CA SER A 66 7.59 -5.95 30.59
C SER A 66 7.58 -5.04 29.37
N THR A 67 8.10 -5.44 28.21
CA THR A 67 7.94 -4.67 26.97
C THR A 67 7.00 -5.40 26.05
N THR A 68 5.97 -4.72 25.57
CA THR A 68 5.06 -5.23 24.54
C THR A 68 5.45 -4.63 23.20
N THR A 69 5.73 -5.50 22.22
CA THR A 69 5.80 -5.13 20.79
C THR A 69 4.40 -4.92 20.22
N SER A 70 4.30 -4.40 18.99
CA SER A 70 3.02 -4.40 18.26
C SER A 70 2.40 -5.80 18.24
N GLN A 71 1.08 -5.85 18.39
CA GLN A 71 0.32 -7.11 18.37
C GLN A 71 0.35 -7.73 16.97
N HIS A 72 0.21 -6.88 15.95
CA HIS A 72 0.39 -7.21 14.55
C HIS A 72 0.57 -5.91 13.72
N ILE A 73 0.77 -6.05 12.41
CA ILE A 73 0.94 -4.93 11.46
C ILE A 73 -0.17 -4.98 10.42
N ILE A 74 -0.87 -3.87 10.22
CA ILE A 74 -1.77 -3.67 9.08
C ILE A 74 -0.92 -3.22 7.91
N ASN A 75 -0.55 -4.18 7.06
CA ASN A 75 0.33 -3.93 5.92
C ASN A 75 -0.31 -3.00 4.89
N THR A 76 0.47 -2.05 4.38
CA THR A 76 0.11 -1.32 3.16
C THR A 76 0.29 -2.26 1.97
N LEU A 77 -0.76 -2.43 1.18
CA LEU A 77 -0.74 -3.28 -0.01
C LEU A 77 0.38 -2.87 -0.97
N THR A 78 1.20 -3.82 -1.41
CA THR A 78 2.20 -3.61 -2.46
C THR A 78 1.70 -4.13 -3.80
N ILE A 79 2.34 -3.72 -4.90
CA ILE A 79 2.02 -4.27 -6.23
C ILE A 79 2.16 -5.79 -6.22
N SER A 80 3.21 -6.35 -5.61
CA SER A 80 3.41 -7.81 -5.55
C SER A 80 2.28 -8.55 -4.84
N ASP A 81 1.67 -7.94 -3.82
CA ASP A 81 0.56 -8.55 -3.07
C ASP A 81 -0.75 -8.52 -3.88
N ALA A 82 -0.90 -7.53 -4.77
CA ALA A 82 -2.11 -7.30 -5.56
C ALA A 82 -2.15 -8.07 -6.89
N ILE A 83 -1.04 -8.68 -7.33
CA ILE A 83 -1.00 -9.40 -8.61
C ILE A 83 -1.87 -10.67 -8.54
N PRO A 84 -2.89 -10.81 -9.42
CA PRO A 84 -3.71 -12.03 -9.47
C PRO A 84 -2.91 -13.21 -10.04
N ALA A 85 -3.32 -14.43 -9.69
CA ALA A 85 -2.67 -15.65 -10.20
C ALA A 85 -2.93 -15.92 -11.68
N SER A 86 -4.03 -15.39 -12.21
CA SER A 86 -4.48 -15.56 -13.60
C SER A 86 -5.15 -14.28 -14.07
N GLY A 87 -5.16 -14.06 -15.38
CA GLY A 87 -5.78 -12.89 -16.03
C GLY A 87 -4.85 -11.70 -16.16
N LYS A 88 -5.42 -10.60 -16.68
CA LYS A 88 -4.73 -9.33 -16.93
C LYS A 88 -4.72 -8.47 -15.67
N PHE A 89 -3.62 -7.79 -15.43
CA PHE A 89 -3.46 -6.84 -14.33
C PHE A 89 -2.50 -5.71 -14.71
N ILE A 90 -2.78 -4.50 -14.23
CA ILE A 90 -1.97 -3.30 -14.45
C ILE A 90 -1.48 -2.80 -13.10
N GLY A 91 -0.16 -2.87 -12.88
CA GLY A 91 0.48 -2.28 -11.71
C GLY A 91 1.07 -0.92 -12.05
N VAL A 92 0.68 0.13 -11.34
CA VAL A 92 1.17 1.49 -11.54
C VAL A 92 1.97 1.91 -10.30
N ASP A 93 3.30 1.97 -10.39
CA ASP A 93 4.16 2.49 -9.30
C ASP A 93 4.45 3.98 -9.55
N LEU A 94 3.71 4.85 -8.85
CA LEU A 94 3.87 6.31 -8.94
C LEU A 94 5.10 6.84 -8.20
N ARG A 95 5.75 6.03 -7.36
CA ARG A 95 7.03 6.37 -6.74
C ARG A 95 8.17 6.15 -7.73
N THR A 96 8.18 5.04 -8.43
CA THR A 96 9.21 4.75 -9.45
C THR A 96 8.85 5.31 -10.83
N MET A 97 7.64 5.85 -11.00
CA MET A 97 7.11 6.34 -12.28
C MET A 97 7.10 5.26 -13.37
N VAL A 98 6.65 4.04 -13.03
CA VAL A 98 6.59 2.90 -13.96
C VAL A 98 5.23 2.23 -13.92
N LEU A 99 4.64 2.02 -15.08
CA LEU A 99 3.48 1.15 -15.29
C LEU A 99 3.98 -0.23 -15.77
N THR A 100 3.48 -1.30 -15.18
CA THR A 100 3.80 -2.68 -15.53
C THR A 100 2.52 -3.44 -15.87
N LEU A 101 2.51 -4.11 -17.02
CA LEU A 101 1.45 -5.03 -17.42
C LEU A 101 1.79 -6.44 -16.95
N TYR A 102 0.82 -7.14 -16.40
CA TYR A 102 0.95 -8.51 -15.94
C TYR A 102 -0.09 -9.40 -16.61
N GLN A 103 0.35 -10.56 -17.07
CA GLN A 103 -0.49 -11.63 -17.60
C GLN A 103 -0.21 -12.89 -16.79
N ASP A 104 -1.26 -13.43 -16.16
CA ASP A 104 -1.19 -14.67 -15.38
C ASP A 104 -0.09 -14.67 -14.30
N GLY A 105 0.01 -13.54 -13.58
CA GLY A 105 0.98 -13.33 -12.51
C GLY A 105 2.40 -12.97 -12.99
N VAL A 106 2.65 -12.95 -14.29
CA VAL A 106 3.97 -12.67 -14.87
C VAL A 106 4.01 -11.28 -15.50
N ALA A 107 5.04 -10.50 -15.18
CA ALA A 107 5.26 -9.21 -15.80
C ALA A 107 5.53 -9.40 -17.31
N PHE A 108 4.67 -8.80 -18.13
CA PHE A 108 4.66 -8.90 -19.59
C PHE A 108 5.36 -7.69 -20.24
N ALA A 109 5.08 -6.47 -19.78
CA ALA A 109 5.65 -5.23 -20.33
C ALA A 109 5.77 -4.14 -19.26
N LYS A 110 6.63 -3.14 -19.51
CA LYS A 110 6.84 -1.99 -18.63
C LYS A 110 6.97 -0.71 -19.44
N TYR A 111 6.30 0.35 -18.96
CA TYR A 111 6.27 1.65 -19.61
C TYR A 111 6.60 2.76 -18.61
N PRO A 112 7.42 3.75 -19.00
CA PRO A 112 7.67 4.92 -18.17
C PRO A 112 6.42 5.79 -18.07
N ILE A 113 6.12 6.26 -16.86
CA ILE A 113 5.10 7.30 -16.65
C ILE A 113 5.76 8.66 -16.88
N ARG A 114 5.21 9.43 -17.83
CA ARG A 114 5.73 10.75 -18.20
C ARG A 114 5.44 11.79 -17.13
N SER A 115 4.21 11.80 -16.65
CA SER A 115 3.76 12.75 -15.65
C SER A 115 2.65 12.15 -14.79
N LYS A 116 2.53 12.70 -13.58
CA LYS A 116 1.40 12.54 -12.68
C LYS A 116 1.16 13.88 -12.01
N GLU A 117 -0.05 14.11 -11.53
CA GLU A 117 -0.35 15.33 -10.80
C GLU A 117 0.41 15.43 -9.47
N GLU A 118 0.61 16.68 -9.04
CA GLU A 118 1.36 16.99 -7.83
C GLU A 118 0.68 16.42 -6.59
N MET A 119 1.48 15.85 -5.70
CA MET A 119 1.01 15.24 -4.46
C MET A 119 0.25 16.27 -3.61
N GLY A 120 -0.92 15.89 -3.08
CA GLY A 120 -1.78 16.79 -2.30
C GLY A 120 -2.62 17.77 -3.15
N SER A 121 -2.42 17.81 -4.47
CA SER A 121 -3.33 18.53 -5.38
C SER A 121 -4.74 17.93 -5.31
N PRO A 122 -5.80 18.74 -5.48
CA PRO A 122 -7.16 18.22 -5.70
C PRO A 122 -7.26 17.23 -6.87
N TYR A 123 -6.27 17.25 -7.76
CA TYR A 123 -6.18 16.51 -9.01
C TYR A 123 -5.18 15.35 -8.95
N GLU A 124 -4.55 15.13 -7.79
CA GLU A 124 -3.65 13.99 -7.56
C GLU A 124 -4.36 12.68 -7.89
N THR A 125 -3.68 11.79 -8.65
CA THR A 125 -4.19 10.45 -8.91
C THR A 125 -4.21 9.64 -7.61
N PRO A 126 -5.39 9.23 -7.13
CA PRO A 126 -5.49 8.53 -5.86
C PRO A 126 -4.92 7.12 -5.97
N ALA A 127 -4.13 6.73 -4.96
CA ALA A 127 -3.63 5.37 -4.82
C ALA A 127 -4.78 4.44 -4.41
N GLY A 128 -4.75 3.19 -4.87
CA GLY A 128 -5.78 2.22 -4.55
C GLY A 128 -5.98 1.15 -5.61
N ILE A 129 -6.99 0.32 -5.36
CA ILE A 129 -7.41 -0.79 -6.21
C ILE A 129 -8.54 -0.33 -7.12
N TYR A 130 -8.36 -0.48 -8.43
CA TYR A 130 -9.29 -0.03 -9.47
C TYR A 130 -9.54 -1.12 -10.50
N ASN A 131 -10.47 -0.83 -11.42
CA ASN A 131 -10.70 -1.63 -12.61
C ASN A 131 -10.84 -0.68 -13.80
N VAL A 132 -10.51 -1.17 -15.00
CA VAL A 132 -10.85 -0.47 -16.24
C VAL A 132 -12.37 -0.36 -16.35
N LEU A 133 -12.87 0.88 -16.39
CA LEU A 133 -14.29 1.19 -16.48
C LEU A 133 -14.70 1.32 -17.95
N GLU A 134 -14.02 2.21 -18.67
CA GLU A 134 -14.28 2.51 -20.07
C GLU A 134 -12.98 2.73 -20.82
N LYS A 135 -13.07 2.64 -22.14
CA LYS A 135 -11.95 2.74 -23.06
C LYS A 135 -12.36 3.54 -24.27
N GLU A 136 -11.65 4.63 -24.55
CA GLU A 136 -11.88 5.50 -25.69
C GLU A 136 -10.56 5.69 -26.44
N THR A 137 -10.57 5.50 -27.76
CA THR A 137 -9.37 5.74 -28.57
C THR A 137 -8.98 7.22 -28.56
N ASP A 138 -9.95 8.09 -28.34
CA ASP A 138 -9.78 9.53 -28.22
C ASP A 138 -10.88 10.09 -27.30
N HIS A 139 -10.50 10.52 -26.09
CA HIS A 139 -11.43 11.03 -25.09
C HIS A 139 -11.33 12.55 -25.00
N PHE A 140 -12.43 13.24 -25.27
CA PHE A 140 -12.47 14.68 -25.14
C PHE A 140 -12.69 15.11 -23.68
N ASN A 141 -11.66 15.68 -23.05
CA ASN A 141 -11.76 16.24 -21.71
C ASN A 141 -12.46 17.60 -21.77
N THR A 142 -13.73 17.64 -21.40
CA THR A 142 -14.53 18.88 -21.43
C THR A 142 -14.07 19.96 -20.44
N VAL A 143 -13.36 19.63 -19.35
CA VAL A 143 -12.85 20.64 -18.40
C VAL A 143 -11.69 21.40 -19.01
N GLU A 144 -10.76 20.68 -19.64
CA GLU A 144 -9.51 21.24 -20.17
C GLU A 144 -9.60 21.59 -21.66
N GLN A 145 -10.65 21.13 -22.35
CA GLN A 145 -10.89 21.32 -23.79
C GLN A 145 -9.75 20.75 -24.65
N ILE A 146 -9.26 19.58 -24.25
CA ILE A 146 -8.19 18.83 -24.92
C ILE A 146 -8.64 17.39 -25.17
N ASP A 147 -8.02 16.76 -26.16
CA ASP A 147 -8.23 15.37 -26.52
C ASP A 147 -7.15 14.48 -25.90
N LEU A 148 -7.58 13.37 -25.31
CA LEU A 148 -6.75 12.39 -24.62
C LEU A 148 -6.72 11.08 -25.44
N PRO A 149 -5.65 10.81 -26.21
CA PRO A 149 -5.58 9.60 -27.01
C PRO A 149 -5.36 8.35 -26.15
N TRP A 150 -5.91 7.23 -26.61
CA TRP A 150 -5.78 5.91 -25.99
C TRP A 150 -6.17 5.89 -24.51
N SER A 151 -7.30 6.53 -24.23
CA SER A 151 -7.79 6.77 -22.88
C SER A 151 -8.42 5.53 -22.26
N ILE A 152 -7.96 5.22 -21.05
CA ILE A 152 -8.48 4.14 -20.21
C ILE A 152 -8.96 4.75 -18.90
N GLN A 153 -10.28 4.81 -18.73
CA GLN A 153 -10.89 5.31 -17.50
C GLN A 153 -10.77 4.23 -16.42
N PHE A 154 -10.31 4.59 -15.22
CA PHE A 154 -10.23 3.65 -14.10
C PHE A 154 -10.93 4.13 -12.82
N SER A 155 -11.25 5.42 -12.74
CA SER A 155 -12.04 5.99 -11.63
C SER A 155 -12.52 7.38 -12.00
N ALA A 156 -13.81 7.69 -11.86
CA ALA A 156 -14.36 9.05 -12.07
C ALA A 156 -13.68 9.79 -13.26
N ASN A 157 -12.94 10.87 -13.01
CA ASN A 157 -12.25 11.63 -14.06
C ASN A 157 -10.80 11.20 -14.33
N TYR A 158 -10.33 10.12 -13.72
CA TYR A 158 -8.94 9.64 -13.84
C TYR A 158 -8.78 8.65 -14.99
N PHE A 159 -7.86 9.00 -15.89
CA PHE A 159 -7.53 8.22 -17.07
C PHE A 159 -6.04 7.87 -17.10
N MET A 160 -5.71 6.71 -17.66
CA MET A 160 -4.40 6.48 -18.27
C MET A 160 -4.52 6.89 -19.74
N HIS A 161 -3.62 7.74 -20.24
CA HIS A 161 -3.72 8.29 -21.59
C HIS A 161 -2.35 8.64 -22.18
N GLY A 162 -2.31 8.85 -23.50
CA GLY A 162 -1.14 9.33 -24.23
C GLY A 162 -0.92 10.84 -24.09
N LEU A 163 -0.08 11.43 -24.94
CA LEU A 163 0.15 12.87 -24.93
C LEU A 163 -1.13 13.61 -25.37
N PRO A 164 -1.65 14.55 -24.56
CA PRO A 164 -2.82 15.33 -24.93
C PRO A 164 -2.55 16.25 -26.12
N TYR A 165 -3.60 16.53 -26.90
CA TYR A 165 -3.56 17.50 -28.00
C TYR A 165 -4.79 18.42 -28.00
N ASP A 166 -4.64 19.61 -28.57
CA ASP A 166 -5.74 20.53 -28.80
C ASP A 166 -6.53 20.09 -30.05
N GLY A 167 -7.78 20.54 -30.22
CA GLY A 167 -8.65 20.09 -31.32
C GLY A 167 -8.16 20.40 -32.75
N ASP A 168 -7.07 21.15 -32.90
CA ASP A 168 -6.36 21.35 -34.17
C ASP A 168 -5.23 20.33 -34.43
N GLY A 169 -5.03 19.38 -33.50
CA GLY A 169 -4.02 18.33 -33.52
C GLY A 169 -2.64 18.76 -33.02
N SER A 170 -2.47 20.01 -32.59
CA SER A 170 -1.21 20.47 -31.99
C SER A 170 -1.04 19.93 -30.56
N PRO A 171 0.20 19.72 -30.07
CA PRO A 171 0.43 19.31 -28.69
C PRO A 171 -0.29 20.25 -27.73
N ALA A 172 -0.99 19.70 -26.74
CA ALA A 172 -1.84 20.49 -25.88
C ALA A 172 -1.05 21.63 -25.23
N HIS A 173 -1.67 22.80 -25.20
CA HIS A 173 -1.14 24.00 -24.53
C HIS A 173 -0.82 23.78 -23.04
N THR A 174 -1.35 22.72 -22.41
CA THR A 174 -0.94 22.22 -21.10
C THR A 174 -0.44 20.78 -21.19
N ILE A 175 0.77 20.54 -20.66
CA ILE A 175 1.36 19.21 -20.56
C ILE A 175 0.83 18.46 -19.32
N ARG A 176 0.20 19.18 -18.39
CA ARG A 176 -0.36 18.63 -17.14
C ARG A 176 -1.87 18.64 -17.23
N THR A 177 -2.44 17.46 -17.41
CA THR A 177 -3.88 17.26 -17.33
C THR A 177 -4.25 17.02 -15.88
N GLY A 178 -5.25 17.73 -15.38
CA GLY A 178 -5.71 17.70 -13.99
C GLY A 178 -6.34 16.37 -13.58
N SER A 179 -6.16 15.27 -14.31
CA SER A 179 -6.67 13.97 -13.91
C SER A 179 -6.10 12.83 -14.77
N GLY A 180 -4.97 12.26 -14.36
CA GLY A 180 -4.53 11.01 -14.96
C GLY A 180 -3.08 10.58 -14.72
N ILE A 181 -2.75 9.49 -15.41
CA ILE A 181 -1.40 8.93 -15.54
C ILE A 181 -1.04 9.07 -17.02
N GLN A 182 -0.08 9.94 -17.31
CA GLN A 182 0.34 10.22 -18.68
C GLN A 182 1.46 9.29 -19.09
N LEU A 183 1.30 8.68 -20.26
CA LEU A 183 2.30 7.86 -20.93
C LEU A 183 2.73 8.54 -22.25
N ASP A 184 3.75 8.00 -22.90
CA ASP A 184 3.92 8.26 -24.33
C ASP A 184 2.72 7.74 -25.12
N THR A 185 2.39 8.38 -26.24
CA THR A 185 1.19 8.02 -27.02
C THR A 185 1.27 6.61 -27.57
N GLU A 186 2.46 6.16 -27.97
CA GLU A 186 2.71 4.79 -28.42
C GLU A 186 2.57 3.79 -27.27
N ASP A 187 3.15 4.09 -26.10
CA ASP A 187 3.04 3.25 -24.91
C ASP A 187 1.58 3.17 -24.41
N ALA A 188 0.86 4.29 -24.41
CA ALA A 188 -0.56 4.36 -24.06
C ALA A 188 -1.40 3.47 -24.97
N LYS A 189 -1.09 3.46 -26.27
CA LYS A 189 -1.75 2.56 -27.23
C LYS A 189 -1.54 1.09 -26.87
N GLU A 190 -0.31 0.69 -26.51
CA GLU A 190 -0.04 -0.70 -26.12
C GLU A 190 -0.78 -1.08 -24.83
N VAL A 191 -0.79 -0.18 -23.83
CA VAL A 191 -1.57 -0.38 -22.60
C VAL A 191 -3.07 -0.45 -22.90
N TYR A 192 -3.57 0.38 -23.80
CA TYR A 192 -4.96 0.38 -24.25
C TYR A 192 -5.32 -0.92 -24.97
N GLU A 193 -4.49 -1.42 -25.87
CA GLU A 193 -4.73 -2.68 -26.58
C GLU A 193 -4.66 -3.89 -25.64
N PHE A 194 -3.79 -3.84 -24.63
CA PHE A 194 -3.73 -4.85 -23.59
C PHE A 194 -4.98 -4.86 -22.70
N ALA A 195 -5.42 -3.69 -22.25
CA ALA A 195 -6.50 -3.55 -21.28
C ALA A 195 -7.86 -3.99 -21.84
N GLU A 196 -8.66 -4.64 -21.01
CA GLU A 196 -10.09 -4.91 -21.24
C GLU A 196 -10.93 -4.28 -20.14
N LYS A 197 -12.20 -3.98 -20.42
CA LYS A 197 -13.14 -3.55 -19.37
C LYS A 197 -13.17 -4.58 -18.24
N GLY A 198 -13.02 -4.12 -17.00
CA GLY A 198 -12.86 -4.98 -15.82
C GLY A 198 -11.44 -5.46 -15.53
N THR A 199 -10.43 -5.09 -16.33
CA THR A 199 -9.02 -5.40 -16.01
C THR A 199 -8.65 -4.73 -14.69
N ASN A 200 -8.11 -5.51 -13.76
CA ASN A 200 -7.70 -5.03 -12.43
C ASN A 200 -6.50 -4.07 -12.56
N ILE A 201 -6.54 -2.99 -11.80
CA ILE A 201 -5.47 -1.98 -11.73
C ILE A 201 -5.12 -1.77 -10.26
N PHE A 202 -3.83 -1.68 -9.94
CA PHE A 202 -3.38 -1.19 -8.63
C PHE A 202 -2.46 0.01 -8.81
N VAL A 203 -2.90 1.15 -8.28
CA VAL A 203 -2.11 2.38 -8.24
C VAL A 203 -1.40 2.45 -6.89
N PHE A 204 -0.09 2.26 -6.91
CA PHE A 204 0.79 2.26 -5.76
C PHE A 204 1.55 3.58 -5.65
N ASP A 205 1.40 4.25 -4.53
CA ASP A 205 2.14 5.45 -4.19
C ASP A 205 2.36 5.43 -2.65
N PRO A 206 3.55 5.03 -2.16
CA PRO A 206 3.87 5.05 -0.74
C PRO A 206 4.34 6.46 -0.34
N LEU A 207 3.70 7.06 0.68
CA LEU A 207 3.96 8.44 1.08
C LEU A 207 5.15 8.66 2.00
N THR A 208 5.52 7.65 2.77
CA THR A 208 6.51 7.81 3.83
C THR A 208 7.52 6.67 3.81
N PRO A 209 8.82 6.97 3.99
CA PRO A 209 9.78 5.94 4.35
C PRO A 209 9.29 5.20 5.59
N GLN A 210 9.35 3.88 5.57
CA GLN A 210 8.88 3.05 6.67
C GLN A 210 9.66 3.42 7.95
N LYS A 211 8.96 3.96 8.95
CA LYS A 211 9.55 4.24 10.27
C LYS A 211 9.79 2.91 10.99
N ALA A 212 10.76 2.89 11.91
CA ALA A 212 10.97 1.70 12.75
C ALA A 212 9.79 1.50 13.71
N SER A 213 9.45 0.25 14.02
CA SER A 213 8.42 -0.09 15.00
C SER A 213 8.78 0.39 16.40
N LEU A 214 7.76 0.76 17.17
CA LEU A 214 7.93 1.13 18.57
C LEU A 214 7.87 -0.11 19.47
N VAL A 215 8.60 -0.02 20.59
CA VAL A 215 8.45 -0.94 21.72
C VAL A 215 7.79 -0.16 22.84
N LEU A 216 6.67 -0.67 23.35
CA LEU A 216 5.95 -0.05 24.44
C LEU A 216 6.25 -0.77 25.76
N ASP A 217 6.20 -0.03 26.85
CA ASP A 217 6.20 -0.63 28.18
C ASP A 217 4.84 -1.25 28.51
N ALA A 218 4.87 -2.38 29.21
CA ALA A 218 3.69 -3.10 29.65
C ALA A 218 3.11 -2.44 30.90
N ILE A 219 2.21 -1.48 30.70
CA ILE A 219 1.39 -0.89 31.77
C ILE A 219 -0.03 -1.49 31.74
N PRO A 220 -0.80 -1.39 32.84
CA PRO A 220 -2.17 -1.88 32.88
C PRO A 220 -3.03 -1.32 31.74
N LEU A 221 -3.82 -2.19 31.10
CA LEU A 221 -4.69 -1.81 29.99
C LEU A 221 -5.78 -0.82 30.44
N PRO A 222 -6.16 0.14 29.58
CA PRO A 222 -7.21 1.10 29.90
C PRO A 222 -8.59 0.44 29.83
N SER A 223 -9.52 0.86 30.69
CA SER A 223 -10.92 0.43 30.61
C SER A 223 -11.71 1.38 29.70
N ALA A 224 -11.90 0.99 28.45
CA ALA A 224 -12.76 1.69 27.49
C ALA A 224 -14.18 1.08 27.47
N SER A 225 -15.20 1.93 27.27
CA SER A 225 -16.60 1.50 27.09
C SER A 225 -16.91 1.03 25.65
N ALA A 226 -16.08 1.40 24.68
CA ALA A 226 -16.20 1.02 23.28
C ALA A 226 -16.27 -0.50 23.09
N LEU A 227 -17.24 -0.98 22.29
CA LEU A 227 -17.32 -2.40 21.93
C LEU A 227 -16.12 -2.84 21.10
N SER A 228 -15.63 -1.97 20.22
CA SER A 228 -14.44 -2.20 19.41
C SER A 228 -13.56 -0.95 19.39
N TYR A 229 -12.25 -1.13 19.48
CA TYR A 229 -11.29 -0.03 19.37
C TYR A 229 -9.94 -0.49 18.82
N MET A 230 -9.16 0.47 18.33
CA MET A 230 -7.80 0.26 17.83
C MET A 230 -6.92 1.47 18.15
N VAL A 231 -5.68 1.21 18.56
CA VAL A 231 -4.58 2.16 18.73
C VAL A 231 -3.42 1.71 17.86
N ALA A 232 -3.14 2.45 16.80
CA ALA A 232 -2.19 2.05 15.78
C ALA A 232 -1.38 3.22 15.21
N ASP A 233 -0.18 2.94 14.74
CA ASP A 233 0.71 3.91 14.12
C ASP A 233 0.45 4.02 12.61
N ILE A 234 0.08 5.21 12.15
CA ILE A 234 -0.27 5.47 10.74
C ILE A 234 0.92 5.30 9.79
N ASP A 235 2.15 5.54 10.26
CA ASP A 235 3.35 5.51 9.43
C ASP A 235 3.89 4.10 9.22
N THR A 236 3.61 3.19 10.15
CA THR A 236 4.15 1.82 10.16
C THR A 236 3.09 0.73 9.99
N GLY A 237 1.84 1.03 10.33
CA GLY A 237 0.76 0.06 10.43
C GLY A 237 0.80 -0.77 11.71
N ASP A 238 1.74 -0.50 12.63
CA ASP A 238 1.84 -1.21 13.91
C ASP A 238 0.57 -1.00 14.75
N VAL A 239 -0.10 -2.10 15.10
CA VAL A 239 -1.23 -2.10 16.03
C VAL A 239 -0.71 -2.41 17.42
N PHE A 240 -0.88 -1.48 18.36
CA PHE A 240 -0.36 -1.63 19.73
C PHE A 240 -1.41 -2.14 20.69
N LEU A 241 -2.66 -1.76 20.48
CA LEU A 241 -3.77 -2.17 21.31
C LEU A 241 -5.04 -2.21 20.47
N GLU A 242 -5.80 -3.28 20.61
CA GLU A 242 -7.10 -3.41 19.98
C GLU A 242 -8.05 -4.28 20.81
N GLN A 243 -9.34 -4.12 20.56
CA GLN A 243 -10.39 -4.98 21.05
C GLN A 243 -11.41 -5.14 19.94
N ASN A 244 -11.79 -6.39 19.63
CA ASN A 244 -12.82 -6.71 18.64
C ASN A 244 -12.62 -6.00 17.29
N ALA A 245 -11.38 -5.88 16.82
CA ALA A 245 -11.06 -5.04 15.67
C ALA A 245 -11.68 -5.50 14.36
N GLY A 246 -11.96 -6.80 14.23
CA GLY A 246 -12.62 -7.40 13.06
C GLY A 246 -14.15 -7.42 13.14
N ASP A 247 -14.76 -6.95 14.23
CA ASP A 247 -16.22 -6.97 14.37
C ASP A 247 -16.86 -5.92 13.47
N VAL A 248 -17.81 -6.36 12.66
CA VAL A 248 -18.58 -5.49 11.75
C VAL A 248 -19.67 -4.80 12.57
N LEU A 249 -19.46 -3.52 12.86
CA LEU A 249 -20.31 -2.70 13.72
C LEU A 249 -20.83 -1.47 12.98
N PRO A 250 -21.95 -0.87 13.43
CA PRO A 250 -22.38 0.41 12.89
C PRO A 250 -21.28 1.46 13.06
N MET A 251 -20.87 2.10 11.96
CA MET A 251 -19.74 3.04 11.97
C MET A 251 -20.16 4.46 12.39
N GLY A 252 -21.47 4.73 12.37
CA GLY A 252 -22.03 6.01 12.79
C GLY A 252 -21.42 7.21 12.05
N PRO A 253 -21.00 8.26 12.77
CA PRO A 253 -20.42 9.48 12.20
C PRO A 253 -19.20 9.30 11.29
N ALA A 254 -18.39 8.24 11.46
CA ALA A 254 -17.20 7.97 10.63
C ALA A 254 -17.51 7.90 9.12
N MET A 255 -18.73 7.51 8.75
CA MET A 255 -19.15 7.47 7.33
C MET A 255 -19.06 8.83 6.63
N LYS A 256 -19.12 9.94 7.38
CA LYS A 256 -18.98 11.30 6.82
C LYS A 256 -17.61 11.53 6.20
N LEU A 257 -16.57 10.86 6.72
CA LEU A 257 -15.22 10.93 6.14
C LEU A 257 -15.19 10.27 4.76
N VAL A 258 -15.86 9.12 4.60
CA VAL A 258 -16.00 8.48 3.28
C VAL A 258 -16.84 9.34 2.35
N ALA A 259 -17.95 9.90 2.82
CA ALA A 259 -18.77 10.81 2.02
C ALA A 259 -17.99 12.05 1.57
N ALA A 260 -17.20 12.67 2.46
CA ALA A 260 -16.35 13.80 2.13
C ALA A 260 -15.25 13.42 1.13
N LEU A 261 -14.66 12.23 1.28
CA LEU A 261 -13.66 11.69 0.37
C LEU A 261 -14.23 11.43 -1.02
N VAL A 262 -15.39 10.78 -1.11
CA VAL A 262 -16.13 10.57 -2.37
C VAL A 262 -16.48 11.90 -3.03
N THR A 263 -16.97 12.87 -2.25
CA THR A 263 -17.26 14.21 -2.74
C THR A 263 -16.02 14.89 -3.32
N ASN A 264 -14.86 14.66 -2.71
CA ASN A 264 -13.60 15.27 -3.13
C ASN A 264 -12.99 14.63 -4.38
N GLU A 265 -13.08 13.30 -4.52
CA GLU A 265 -12.34 12.56 -5.56
C GLU A 265 -13.21 12.01 -6.68
N MET A 266 -14.51 11.84 -6.46
CA MET A 266 -15.38 11.08 -7.38
C MET A 266 -16.50 11.92 -7.99
N ILE A 267 -16.78 13.12 -7.48
CA ILE A 267 -17.78 14.02 -8.07
C ILE A 267 -17.10 14.90 -9.12
N PRO A 268 -17.38 14.70 -10.41
CA PRO A 268 -16.81 15.52 -11.47
C PRO A 268 -17.55 16.86 -11.53
N ILE A 269 -17.01 17.88 -10.88
CA ILE A 269 -17.53 19.25 -10.96
C ILE A 269 -16.78 19.98 -12.08
N ASP A 270 -17.48 20.32 -13.16
CA ASP A 270 -17.06 21.37 -14.08
C ASP A 270 -17.11 22.70 -13.33
N LYS A 271 -15.97 23.12 -12.79
CA LYS A 271 -15.85 24.35 -12.00
C LYS A 271 -16.08 25.62 -12.83
N LYS A 272 -15.93 25.57 -14.16
CA LYS A 272 -16.09 26.72 -15.05
C LYS A 272 -17.57 27.05 -15.24
N ASN A 273 -18.40 26.01 -15.38
CA ASN A 273 -19.84 26.16 -15.56
C ASN A 273 -20.64 25.84 -14.28
N ASN A 274 -19.95 25.41 -13.22
CA ASN A 274 -20.53 24.90 -11.97
C ASN A 274 -21.56 23.78 -12.22
N THR A 275 -21.31 22.94 -13.22
CA THR A 275 -22.15 21.81 -13.62
C THR A 275 -21.49 20.49 -13.23
N VAL A 276 -22.29 19.45 -13.01
CA VAL A 276 -21.77 18.08 -12.83
C VAL A 276 -21.59 17.48 -14.22
N GLN A 277 -20.41 16.93 -14.53
CA GLN A 277 -20.24 16.21 -15.79
C GLN A 277 -21.16 14.98 -15.81
N THR A 278 -21.94 14.85 -16.87
CA THR A 278 -22.92 13.76 -17.02
C THR A 278 -22.24 12.55 -17.65
N TYR A 279 -21.70 11.67 -16.81
CA TYR A 279 -21.52 10.26 -17.15
C TYR A 279 -22.74 9.48 -16.63
N ASP A 280 -22.82 8.17 -16.86
CA ASP A 280 -23.81 7.32 -16.18
C ASP A 280 -23.46 7.32 -14.67
N VAL A 281 -23.99 8.30 -13.92
CA VAL A 281 -23.58 8.60 -12.55
C VAL A 281 -24.13 7.52 -11.62
N PRO A 282 -23.28 6.67 -11.02
CA PRO A 282 -23.71 5.77 -9.95
C PRO A 282 -24.39 6.55 -8.83
N SER A 283 -25.27 5.90 -8.07
CA SER A 283 -25.79 6.55 -6.87
C SER A 283 -24.63 6.90 -5.93
N PHE A 284 -24.78 7.92 -5.09
CA PHE A 284 -23.71 8.30 -4.17
C PHE A 284 -23.30 7.14 -3.25
N VAL A 285 -24.25 6.26 -2.88
CA VAL A 285 -23.97 5.05 -2.10
C VAL A 285 -23.11 4.06 -2.89
N ASP A 286 -23.33 3.92 -4.21
CA ASP A 286 -22.47 3.11 -5.07
C ASP A 286 -21.06 3.66 -5.11
N TRP A 287 -20.88 4.98 -5.20
CA TRP A 287 -19.55 5.59 -5.10
C TRP A 287 -18.87 5.34 -3.76
N MET A 288 -19.60 5.39 -2.64
CA MET A 288 -19.04 5.03 -1.34
C MET A 288 -18.60 3.55 -1.30
N ASN A 289 -19.39 2.64 -1.88
CA ASN A 289 -19.04 1.22 -1.98
C ASN A 289 -17.93 0.93 -3.01
N ILE A 290 -17.75 1.77 -4.04
CA ILE A 290 -16.58 1.71 -4.91
C ILE A 290 -15.36 2.19 -4.11
N LYS A 291 -15.45 3.34 -3.44
CA LYS A 291 -14.33 3.93 -2.70
C LYS A 291 -13.82 3.01 -1.60
N LYS A 292 -14.69 2.33 -0.84
CA LYS A 292 -14.25 1.35 0.17
C LYS A 292 -13.39 0.24 -0.48
N LYS A 293 -13.74 -0.24 -1.68
CA LYS A 293 -12.96 -1.25 -2.42
C LYS A 293 -11.58 -0.69 -2.81
N THR A 294 -11.52 0.56 -3.25
CA THR A 294 -10.23 1.21 -3.59
C THR A 294 -9.28 1.31 -2.40
N LEU A 295 -9.83 1.42 -1.19
CA LEU A 295 -9.09 1.53 0.08
C LEU A 295 -8.83 0.17 0.77
N ASP A 296 -9.20 -0.94 0.13
CA ASP A 296 -9.13 -2.28 0.71
C ASP A 296 -9.95 -2.44 2.01
N MET A 297 -11.08 -1.74 2.10
CA MET A 297 -12.03 -1.84 3.21
C MET A 297 -13.08 -2.93 2.92
N GLN A 298 -12.66 -4.19 3.04
CA GLN A 298 -13.43 -5.35 2.58
C GLN A 298 -14.67 -5.62 3.46
N SER A 299 -14.59 -5.31 4.75
CA SER A 299 -15.63 -5.58 5.75
C SER A 299 -16.60 -4.41 5.95
N THR A 300 -16.38 -3.32 5.22
CA THR A 300 -17.22 -2.14 5.22
C THR A 300 -18.40 -2.29 4.26
N HIS A 301 -19.56 -1.73 4.59
CA HIS A 301 -20.71 -1.66 3.69
C HIS A 301 -21.54 -0.39 3.91
N PHE A 302 -21.98 0.21 2.81
CA PHE A 302 -22.87 1.38 2.82
C PHE A 302 -24.20 1.05 2.18
N VAL A 303 -25.29 1.36 2.87
CA VAL A 303 -26.67 1.27 2.34
C VAL A 303 -27.32 2.64 2.19
N SER A 304 -26.76 3.68 2.84
CA SER A 304 -27.36 5.01 2.91
C SER A 304 -26.31 6.11 3.09
N THR A 305 -26.64 7.33 2.68
CA THR A 305 -25.84 8.54 2.93
C THR A 305 -26.06 9.15 4.32
N VAL A 306 -26.92 8.54 5.14
CA VAL A 306 -27.29 9.04 6.47
C VAL A 306 -26.34 8.47 7.54
N SER A 307 -25.66 9.35 8.27
CA SER A 307 -24.67 8.93 9.28
C SER A 307 -25.24 8.26 10.52
N THR A 308 -26.55 8.35 10.73
CA THR A 308 -27.26 7.67 11.82
C THR A 308 -27.80 6.31 11.41
N SER A 309 -27.64 5.89 10.14
CA SER A 309 -28.02 4.55 9.73
C SER A 309 -27.11 3.53 10.39
N THR A 310 -27.72 2.55 11.07
CA THR A 310 -26.99 1.46 11.71
C THR A 310 -26.55 0.37 10.73
N GLU A 311 -27.09 0.38 9.52
CA GLU A 311 -26.75 -0.56 8.45
C GLU A 311 -25.48 -0.14 7.69
N ASN A 312 -25.05 1.12 7.85
CA ASN A 312 -23.71 1.55 7.46
C ASN A 312 -22.69 0.99 8.45
N THR A 313 -21.98 -0.05 8.05
CA THR A 313 -21.15 -0.87 8.93
C THR A 313 -19.70 -0.91 8.48
N SER A 314 -18.79 -1.04 9.44
CA SER A 314 -17.33 -1.13 9.22
C SER A 314 -16.69 -1.85 10.40
N THR A 315 -15.39 -2.14 10.26
CA THR A 315 -14.50 -2.59 11.33
C THR A 315 -13.52 -1.47 11.71
N THR A 316 -12.84 -1.55 12.86
CA THR A 316 -11.79 -0.56 13.20
C THR A 316 -10.57 -0.71 12.31
N GLU A 317 -10.27 -1.92 11.82
CA GLU A 317 -9.22 -2.16 10.81
C GLU A 317 -9.51 -1.43 9.48
N ASP A 318 -10.74 -1.53 8.96
CA ASP A 318 -11.13 -0.84 7.72
C ASP A 318 -11.09 0.68 7.92
N LEU A 319 -11.57 1.16 9.07
CA LEU A 319 -11.48 2.59 9.41
C LEU A 319 -10.03 3.04 9.58
N PHE A 320 -9.10 2.18 10.00
CA PHE A 320 -7.68 2.50 10.04
C PHE A 320 -7.09 2.67 8.64
N ARG A 321 -7.51 1.85 7.66
CA ARG A 321 -7.12 2.03 6.25
C ARG A 321 -7.60 3.37 5.69
N LEU A 322 -8.87 3.73 5.96
CA LEU A 322 -9.42 5.04 5.63
C LEU A 322 -8.63 6.18 6.31
N THR A 323 -8.38 6.05 7.61
CA THR A 323 -7.67 7.05 8.41
C THR A 323 -6.26 7.27 7.87
N THR A 324 -5.55 6.19 7.56
CA THR A 324 -4.20 6.22 6.98
C THR A 324 -4.20 6.92 5.63
N TYR A 325 -5.16 6.58 4.76
CA TYR A 325 -5.30 7.25 3.47
C TYR A 325 -5.52 8.76 3.64
N LEU A 326 -6.48 9.17 4.48
CA LEU A 326 -6.80 10.57 4.71
C LEU A 326 -5.64 11.33 5.36
N ALA A 327 -4.96 10.74 6.35
CA ALA A 327 -3.85 11.36 7.07
C ALA A 327 -2.64 11.62 6.17
N ASN A 328 -2.49 10.81 5.14
CA ASN A 328 -1.35 10.88 4.25
C ASN A 328 -1.67 11.72 3.00
N ARG A 329 -2.90 11.65 2.48
CA ARG A 329 -3.27 12.27 1.18
C ARG A 329 -4.21 13.47 1.29
N LYS A 330 -5.10 13.47 2.29
CA LYS A 330 -6.27 14.38 2.38
C LYS A 330 -6.43 14.97 3.78
N THR A 331 -5.33 15.47 4.37
CA THR A 331 -5.31 16.02 5.74
C THR A 331 -6.36 17.10 5.96
N PHE A 332 -6.63 17.93 4.95
CA PHE A 332 -7.68 18.96 4.99
C PHE A 332 -9.11 18.40 5.20
N ILE A 333 -9.38 17.14 4.82
CA ILE A 333 -10.67 16.48 5.09
C ILE A 333 -10.75 16.15 6.57
N LEU A 334 -9.65 15.66 7.17
CA LEU A 334 -9.59 15.37 8.60
C LEU A 334 -9.77 16.65 9.41
N GLU A 335 -8.98 17.69 9.16
CA GLU A 335 -9.05 18.96 9.89
C GLU A 335 -10.48 19.54 9.97
N LYS A 336 -11.25 19.40 8.89
CA LYS A 336 -12.63 19.90 8.81
C LYS A 336 -13.67 18.99 9.48
N ASN A 337 -13.42 17.69 9.60
CA ASN A 337 -14.42 16.71 10.05
C ASN A 337 -14.11 16.07 11.41
N THR A 338 -12.84 15.84 11.76
CA THR A 338 -12.45 15.18 13.03
C THR A 338 -12.52 16.11 14.24
N THR A 339 -12.53 17.43 14.04
CA THR A 339 -12.68 18.41 15.14
C THR A 339 -14.03 18.35 15.86
N LYS A 340 -14.97 17.51 15.40
CA LYS A 340 -16.32 17.36 15.97
C LYS A 340 -16.73 15.90 16.23
N ASP A 341 -15.85 14.94 15.98
CA ASP A 341 -16.20 13.51 15.97
C ASP A 341 -15.09 12.65 16.59
N PRO A 342 -15.26 12.16 17.83
CA PRO A 342 -14.22 11.41 18.53
C PRO A 342 -14.03 9.97 18.00
N VAL A 343 -14.84 9.49 17.05
CA VAL A 343 -14.77 8.10 16.55
C VAL A 343 -13.41 7.78 15.91
N ILE A 344 -12.80 8.75 15.23
CA ILE A 344 -11.45 8.65 14.65
C ILE A 344 -10.64 9.86 15.09
N SER A 345 -9.57 9.60 15.83
CA SER A 345 -8.63 10.62 16.32
C SER A 345 -7.22 10.31 15.84
N ILE A 346 -6.49 11.33 15.40
CA ILE A 346 -5.07 11.22 15.04
C ILE A 346 -4.29 12.12 15.99
N ILE A 347 -3.38 11.52 16.75
CA ILE A 347 -2.66 12.20 17.82
C ILE A 347 -1.17 12.21 17.46
N PRO A 348 -0.57 13.39 17.23
CA PRO A 348 0.87 13.50 17.06
C PRO A 348 1.55 13.35 18.44
N ILE A 349 2.44 12.37 18.56
CA ILE A 349 3.17 12.09 19.80
C ILE A 349 4.67 12.11 19.50
N PRO A 350 5.46 13.01 20.12
CA PRO A 350 6.90 13.01 19.96
C PRO A 350 7.53 11.86 20.77
N ILE A 351 8.14 10.90 20.09
CA ILE A 351 8.83 9.75 20.71
C ILE A 351 10.26 9.73 20.18
N ASN A 352 11.26 9.84 21.08
CA ASN A 352 12.68 9.86 20.73
C ASN A 352 13.06 10.90 19.66
N GLY A 353 12.44 12.09 19.70
CA GLY A 353 12.68 13.16 18.74
C GLY A 353 12.03 12.96 17.36
N VAL A 354 11.26 11.89 17.18
CA VAL A 354 10.45 11.63 15.98
C VAL A 354 8.97 11.77 16.32
N GLU A 355 8.26 12.60 15.57
CA GLU A 355 6.80 12.67 15.69
C GLU A 355 6.16 11.38 15.11
N ARG A 356 5.32 10.74 15.90
CA ARG A 356 4.54 9.55 15.54
C ARG A 356 3.07 9.94 15.48
N ARG A 357 2.41 9.61 14.37
CA ARG A 357 0.97 9.88 14.19
C ARG A 357 0.18 8.64 14.57
N ILE A 358 -0.47 8.69 15.72
CA ILE A 358 -1.19 7.55 16.29
C ILE A 358 -2.68 7.71 16.01
N ALA A 359 -3.25 6.76 15.30
CA ALA A 359 -4.68 6.63 15.11
C ALA A 359 -5.31 5.95 16.33
N ILE A 360 -6.36 6.56 16.87
CA ILE A 360 -7.24 5.98 17.87
C ILE A 360 -8.64 5.93 17.27
N ILE A 361 -9.19 4.73 17.16
CA ILE A 361 -10.48 4.48 16.54
C ILE A 361 -11.36 3.76 17.56
N VAL A 362 -12.58 4.25 17.79
CA VAL A 362 -13.54 3.68 18.74
C VAL A 362 -14.91 3.52 18.08
N LEU A 363 -15.47 2.31 18.14
CA LEU A 363 -16.81 2.00 17.62
C LEU A 363 -17.75 1.58 18.75
N GLN A 364 -18.99 2.07 18.68
CA GLN A 364 -20.04 1.77 19.65
C GLN A 364 -19.60 2.04 21.10
N SER A 365 -19.03 3.23 21.34
CA SER A 365 -18.66 3.71 22.67
C SER A 365 -19.80 4.49 23.32
N GLU A 366 -19.97 4.32 24.63
CA GLU A 366 -20.91 5.10 25.43
C GLU A 366 -20.48 6.57 25.53
N ASP A 367 -19.16 6.79 25.67
CA ASP A 367 -18.51 8.10 25.64
C ASP A 367 -17.17 8.02 24.89
N ALA A 368 -17.24 8.23 23.59
CA ALA A 368 -16.10 8.13 22.70
C ALA A 368 -14.97 9.14 23.04
N ALA A 369 -15.31 10.33 23.54
CA ALA A 369 -14.28 11.32 23.89
C ALA A 369 -13.47 10.88 25.12
N THR A 370 -14.17 10.34 26.12
CA THR A 370 -13.54 9.77 27.32
C THR A 370 -12.70 8.54 26.96
N ASP A 371 -13.20 7.64 26.11
CA ASP A 371 -12.45 6.44 25.71
C ASP A 371 -11.20 6.77 24.88
N VAL A 372 -11.30 7.70 23.94
CA VAL A 372 -10.13 8.19 23.19
C VAL A 372 -9.09 8.77 24.14
N THR A 373 -9.51 9.57 25.13
CA THR A 373 -8.59 10.15 26.12
C THR A 373 -7.86 9.06 26.90
N LYS A 374 -8.57 8.06 27.41
CA LYS A 374 -7.96 6.93 28.13
C LYS A 374 -6.98 6.14 27.27
N LEU A 375 -7.33 5.87 26.02
CA LEU A 375 -6.47 5.15 25.08
C LEU A 375 -5.21 5.97 24.73
N THR A 376 -5.36 7.29 24.59
CA THR A 376 -4.25 8.23 24.36
C THR A 376 -3.30 8.25 25.53
N ASP A 377 -3.82 8.40 26.74
CA ASP A 377 -3.04 8.46 27.96
C ASP A 377 -2.26 7.16 28.16
N TRP A 378 -2.93 6.02 27.95
CA TRP A 378 -2.29 4.71 28.01
C TRP A 378 -1.13 4.61 27.01
N PHE A 379 -1.36 4.95 25.73
CA PHE A 379 -0.33 4.84 24.71
C PHE A 379 0.86 5.77 25.01
N THR A 380 0.57 7.02 25.38
CA THR A 380 1.59 8.03 25.68
C THR A 380 2.44 7.61 26.88
N GLN A 381 1.83 7.10 27.95
CA GLN A 381 2.56 6.60 29.11
C GLN A 381 3.41 5.37 28.75
N SER A 382 2.85 4.43 28.00
CA SER A 382 3.55 3.22 27.56
C SER A 382 4.74 3.53 26.64
N ALA A 383 4.62 4.55 25.79
CA ALA A 383 5.64 4.95 24.83
C ALA A 383 6.75 5.82 25.46
N LEU A 384 6.42 6.69 26.41
CA LEU A 384 7.38 7.60 27.04
C LEU A 384 8.16 6.97 28.19
N GLN A 385 7.58 6.03 28.94
CA GLN A 385 8.34 5.30 29.98
C GLN A 385 9.45 4.43 29.34
N GLY A 386 9.24 3.95 28.10
CA GLY A 386 10.22 3.19 27.33
C GLY A 386 11.32 4.06 26.69
N ALA A 387 11.14 5.38 26.60
CA ALA A 387 12.09 6.30 25.97
C ALA A 387 13.35 6.57 26.82
N ASP A 388 13.33 6.25 28.11
CA ASP A 388 14.48 6.41 29.02
C ASP A 388 15.53 5.28 28.87
N ILE A 389 15.28 4.31 27.97
CA ILE A 389 16.17 3.17 27.74
C ILE A 389 16.27 2.93 26.25
N ALA A 390 17.45 3.17 25.65
CA ALA A 390 17.74 2.84 24.26
C ALA A 390 17.52 1.33 24.01
N ARG A 391 16.34 0.95 23.51
CA ARG A 391 15.98 -0.44 23.23
C ARG A 391 15.41 -0.56 21.83
N THR A 392 16.20 -1.13 20.93
CA THR A 392 15.77 -1.57 19.61
C THR A 392 15.05 -2.91 19.77
N ALA A 393 13.81 -3.03 19.27
CA ALA A 393 13.10 -4.31 19.26
C ALA A 393 13.81 -5.33 18.36
N CYS A 394 13.76 -6.60 18.75
CA CYS A 394 14.15 -7.70 17.89
C CYS A 394 13.13 -7.85 16.76
N ILE A 395 13.56 -7.57 15.53
CA ILE A 395 12.74 -7.59 14.29
C ILE A 395 12.12 -8.98 14.00
N THR A 396 12.51 -10.03 14.71
CA THR A 396 12.06 -11.41 14.46
C THR A 396 10.90 -11.91 15.35
N CYS A 397 10.34 -11.09 16.25
CA CYS A 397 9.26 -11.54 17.16
C CYS A 397 7.84 -11.17 16.69
N ALA A 398 7.68 -10.18 15.81
CA ALA A 398 6.41 -9.90 15.15
C ALA A 398 6.42 -10.58 13.78
N LEU A 399 5.84 -11.78 13.68
CA LEU A 399 5.58 -12.36 12.37
C LEU A 399 4.43 -11.56 11.75
N PRO A 400 4.61 -10.89 10.59
CA PRO A 400 3.50 -10.27 9.90
C PRO A 400 2.44 -11.34 9.63
N ALA A 401 1.18 -11.04 9.93
CA ALA A 401 0.09 -11.87 9.42
C ALA A 401 0.23 -11.88 7.88
N PRO A 402 0.30 -13.05 7.24
CA PRO A 402 0.40 -13.10 5.78
C PRO A 402 -0.81 -12.36 5.21
N TYR A 403 -0.55 -11.44 4.28
CA TYR A 403 -1.61 -10.68 3.63
C TYR A 403 -2.64 -11.66 3.05
N ARG A 404 -3.91 -11.51 3.44
CA ARG A 404 -4.98 -12.33 2.86
C ARG A 404 -5.07 -11.93 1.39
N LYS A 405 -4.60 -12.83 0.51
CA LYS A 405 -4.58 -12.59 -0.93
C LYS A 405 -5.95 -12.06 -1.38
N ILE A 406 -5.97 -10.85 -1.94
CA ILE A 406 -7.20 -10.27 -2.47
C ILE A 406 -7.66 -11.17 -3.62
N THR A 407 -8.81 -11.81 -3.45
CA THR A 407 -9.56 -12.40 -4.55
C THR A 407 -10.41 -11.30 -5.17
N PHE A 408 -10.10 -10.95 -6.41
CA PHE A 408 -10.84 -9.97 -7.20
C PHE A 408 -12.22 -10.45 -7.62
#